data_AF-A0A2S7RUJ7-F1
#
_entry.id   AF-A0A2S7RUJ7-F1
#
_cell.length_a   1.000
_cell.length_b   1.000
_cell.length_c   1.000
_cell.angle_alpha   90.00
_cell.angle_beta   90.00
_cell.angle_gamma   90.00
#
_symmetry.space_group_name_H-M   'P 1'
#
loop_
_entity.id
_entity.type
_entity.pdbx_description
1 polymer ?
#
loop_
_entity_poly.entity_id
_entity_poly.type
_entity_poly.pdbx_seq_one_letter_code
_entity_poly.pdbx_strand_id
1 'polypeptide(L)'
;MLHHIEINVSNLKKSKDFYDLLLTKLGYQVFQEWENGFSYIYGDCYIVFVQTREKYQHHQFTRMATGLNHLAFSISSESEVDSLRSELLKSGVTELYPELYPHAGGANHYAFFFEDPDRIKLEIVAKN
;
A
#
# COMPACT_ATOMS: atom_id res chain seq x y z
N MET A 1 13.79 14.16 -4.46
CA MET A 1 12.59 14.09 -3.61
C MET A 1 11.41 13.80 -4.49
N LEU A 2 10.60 12.79 -4.15
CA LEU A 2 9.39 12.48 -4.90
C LEU A 2 8.31 13.48 -4.49
N HIS A 3 7.60 14.07 -5.46
CA HIS A 3 6.53 15.02 -5.16
C HIS A 3 5.21 14.30 -4.92
N HIS A 4 4.83 13.38 -5.81
CA HIS A 4 3.66 12.53 -5.62
C HIS A 4 3.72 11.27 -6.46
N ILE A 5 2.84 10.32 -6.11
CA ILE A 5 2.53 9.12 -6.89
C ILE A 5 1.01 9.14 -7.13
N GLU A 6 0.57 8.87 -8.35
CA GLU A 6 -0.86 8.70 -8.66
C GLU A 6 -1.13 7.28 -9.15
N ILE A 7 -2.14 6.63 -8.58
CA ILE A 7 -2.52 5.24 -8.83
C ILE A 7 -4.00 5.20 -9.22
N ASN A 8 -4.30 4.57 -10.36
CA ASN A 8 -5.67 4.23 -10.70
C ASN A 8 -6.07 2.94 -9.97
N VAL A 9 -7.23 2.95 -9.31
CA VAL A 9 -7.78 1.81 -8.55
C VAL A 9 -9.08 1.32 -9.18
N SER A 10 -9.38 0.03 -9.10
CA SER A 10 -10.60 -0.53 -9.73
C SER A 10 -11.87 -0.15 -8.99
N ASN A 11 -11.80 0.01 -7.66
CA ASN A 11 -12.93 0.39 -6.82
C ASN A 11 -12.50 1.41 -5.76
N LEU A 12 -12.82 2.68 -6.01
CA LEU A 12 -12.37 3.80 -5.18
C LEU A 12 -12.78 3.65 -3.72
N LYS A 13 -13.99 3.18 -3.43
CA LYS A 13 -14.46 3.01 -2.05
C LYS A 13 -13.64 1.94 -1.32
N LYS A 14 -13.45 0.76 -1.94
CA LYS A 14 -12.66 -0.33 -1.34
C LYS A 14 -11.22 0.10 -1.11
N SER A 15 -10.61 0.79 -2.07
CA SER A 15 -9.25 1.29 -1.92
C SER A 15 -9.18 2.39 -0.87
N LYS A 16 -10.17 3.27 -0.75
CA LYS A 16 -10.21 4.27 0.34
C LYS A 16 -10.28 3.59 1.71
N ASP A 17 -11.19 2.65 1.90
CA ASP A 17 -11.35 1.92 3.17
C ASP A 17 -10.03 1.21 3.56
N PHE A 18 -9.33 0.63 2.58
CA PHE A 18 -8.02 -0.02 2.80
C PHE A 18 -6.89 0.96 3.11
N TYR A 19 -6.71 2.00 2.27
CA TYR A 19 -5.60 2.94 2.42
C TYR A 19 -5.80 3.90 3.60
N ASP A 20 -7.04 4.16 4.03
CA ASP A 20 -7.30 4.89 5.28
C ASP A 20 -6.77 4.11 6.49
N LEU A 21 -7.03 2.80 6.56
CA LEU A 21 -6.49 1.94 7.62
C LEU A 21 -4.96 1.90 7.61
N LEU A 22 -4.34 1.77 6.44
CA LEU A 22 -2.89 1.63 6.30
C LEU A 22 -2.14 2.95 6.50
N LEU A 23 -2.48 3.97 5.71
CA LEU A 23 -1.66 5.18 5.59
C LEU A 23 -1.76 6.05 6.84
N THR A 24 -2.92 6.10 7.50
CA THR A 24 -3.06 6.83 8.78
C THR A 24 -2.17 6.25 9.87
N LYS A 25 -2.03 4.92 9.93
CA LYS A 25 -1.12 4.24 10.86
C LYS A 25 0.35 4.49 10.54
N LEU A 26 0.67 4.68 9.26
CA LEU A 26 2.00 5.10 8.81
C LEU A 26 2.24 6.61 8.95
N GLY A 27 1.31 7.35 9.56
CA GLY A 27 1.44 8.78 9.85
C GLY A 27 1.09 9.71 8.69
N TYR A 28 0.59 9.18 7.58
CA TYR A 28 0.04 10.03 6.53
C TYR A 28 -1.30 10.64 6.98
N GLN A 29 -1.61 11.80 6.44
CA GLN A 29 -2.87 12.51 6.69
C GLN A 29 -3.68 12.60 5.41
N VAL A 30 -5.01 12.59 5.51
CA VAL A 30 -5.88 12.92 4.37
C VAL A 30 -5.51 14.31 3.88
N PHE A 31 -5.26 14.42 2.57
CA PHE A 31 -4.87 15.68 1.93
C PHE A 31 -5.98 16.27 1.07
N GLN A 32 -6.59 15.45 0.22
CA GLN A 32 -7.66 15.87 -0.69
C GLN A 32 -8.65 14.73 -0.89
N GLU A 33 -9.92 15.07 -1.09
CA GLU A 33 -10.99 14.14 -1.44
C GLU A 33 -11.94 14.79 -2.44
N TRP A 34 -12.33 14.05 -3.47
CA TRP A 34 -13.31 14.46 -4.48
C TRP A 34 -14.06 13.24 -4.99
N GLU A 35 -15.07 13.44 -5.84
CA GLU A 35 -15.97 12.39 -6.33
C GLU A 35 -15.24 11.16 -6.89
N ASN A 36 -14.12 11.38 -7.58
CA ASN A 36 -13.40 10.34 -8.32
C ASN A 36 -11.99 10.07 -7.78
N GLY A 37 -11.65 10.57 -6.60
CA GLY A 37 -10.33 10.34 -6.03
C GLY A 37 -10.13 10.86 -4.62
N PHE A 38 -9.03 10.43 -4.02
CA PHE A 38 -8.58 10.87 -2.72
C PHE A 38 -7.06 10.84 -2.68
N SER A 39 -6.45 11.56 -1.75
CA SER A 39 -5.00 11.54 -1.55
C SER A 39 -4.60 11.67 -0.10
N TYR A 40 -3.44 11.13 0.23
CA TYR A 40 -2.82 11.22 1.55
C TYR A 40 -1.43 11.86 1.44
N ILE A 41 -1.04 12.69 2.41
CA ILE A 41 0.25 13.40 2.45
C ILE A 41 1.08 13.00 3.66
N TYR A 42 2.40 12.89 3.46
CA TYR A 42 3.41 12.76 4.52
C TYR A 42 4.59 13.67 4.20
N GLY A 43 4.83 14.68 5.05
CA GLY A 43 5.78 15.76 4.74
C GLY A 43 5.35 16.49 3.47
N ASP A 44 6.24 16.54 2.48
CA ASP A 44 5.99 17.21 1.20
C ASP A 44 5.61 16.26 0.06
N CYS A 45 5.42 14.96 0.35
CA CYS A 45 5.08 13.93 -0.65
C CYS A 45 3.68 13.38 -0.42
N TYR A 46 2.89 13.24 -1.47
CA TYR A 46 1.53 12.67 -1.38
C TYR A 46 1.27 11.52 -2.36
N ILE A 47 0.34 10.66 -2.00
CA ILE A 47 -0.12 9.53 -2.82
C ILE A 47 -1.58 9.78 -3.16
N VAL A 48 -1.88 9.73 -4.46
CA VAL A 48 -3.20 9.98 -5.04
C VAL A 48 -3.78 8.67 -5.55
N PHE A 49 -5.05 8.43 -5.26
CA PHE A 49 -5.81 7.29 -5.75
C PHE A 49 -7.00 7.81 -6.55
N VAL A 50 -7.14 7.35 -7.79
CA VAL A 50 -8.17 7.80 -8.74
C VAL A 50 -8.98 6.60 -9.22
N GLN A 51 -10.29 6.76 -9.32
CA GLN A 51 -11.14 5.72 -9.89
C GLN A 51 -10.75 5.45 -11.35
N THR A 52 -10.42 4.19 -11.66
CA THR A 52 -10.20 3.76 -13.03
C THR A 52 -11.46 4.00 -13.86
N ARG A 53 -11.33 4.79 -14.93
CA ARG A 53 -12.44 5.12 -15.85
C ARG A 53 -13.02 3.84 -16.45
N GLU A 54 -14.34 3.80 -16.60
CA GLU A 54 -15.10 2.63 -17.08
C GLU A 54 -14.49 1.97 -18.32
N LYS A 55 -14.11 2.77 -19.34
CA LYS A 55 -13.50 2.28 -20.57
C LYS A 55 -12.18 1.52 -20.39
N TYR A 56 -11.52 1.61 -19.23
CA TYR A 56 -10.29 0.89 -18.92
C TYR A 56 -10.47 -0.24 -17.90
N GLN A 57 -11.65 -0.39 -17.27
CA GLN A 57 -11.86 -1.38 -16.19
C GLN A 57 -11.71 -2.85 -16.64
N HIS A 58 -11.78 -3.12 -17.94
CA HIS A 58 -11.50 -4.45 -18.49
C HIS A 58 -10.00 -4.82 -18.44
N HIS A 59 -9.10 -3.84 -18.26
CA HIS A 59 -7.68 -4.09 -18.04
C HIS A 59 -7.46 -4.40 -16.57
N GLN A 60 -7.29 -5.68 -16.25
CA GLN A 60 -6.93 -6.08 -14.89
C GLN A 60 -5.47 -5.75 -14.60
N PHE A 61 -5.19 -5.17 -13.44
CA PHE A 61 -3.82 -4.95 -12.99
C PHE A 61 -3.11 -6.28 -12.75
N THR A 62 -1.85 -6.33 -13.19
CA THR A 62 -0.91 -7.37 -12.78
C THR A 62 0.44 -6.74 -12.50
N ARG A 63 0.94 -6.90 -11.27
CA ARG A 63 2.27 -6.41 -10.86
C ARG A 63 3.43 -7.01 -11.66
N MET A 64 3.19 -8.04 -12.48
CA MET A 64 4.20 -8.68 -13.33
C MET A 64 4.34 -8.01 -14.70
N ALA A 65 3.42 -7.14 -15.11
CA ALA A 65 3.52 -6.38 -16.35
C ALA A 65 4.39 -5.12 -16.17
N THR A 66 4.81 -4.51 -17.28
CA THR A 66 5.48 -3.20 -17.27
C THR A 66 4.59 -2.16 -16.56
N GLY A 67 5.12 -1.53 -15.52
CA GLY A 67 4.40 -0.56 -14.69
C GLY A 67 4.79 -0.68 -13.22
N LEU A 68 3.87 -0.31 -12.32
CA LEU A 68 4.06 -0.44 -10.87
C LEU A 68 4.08 -1.92 -10.46
N ASN A 69 5.11 -2.33 -9.72
CA ASN A 69 5.15 -3.65 -9.09
C ASN A 69 4.70 -3.58 -7.62
N HIS A 70 5.32 -2.67 -6.85
CA HIS A 70 5.04 -2.50 -5.43
C HIS A 70 5.41 -1.10 -4.92
N LEU A 71 4.87 -0.76 -3.76
CA LEU A 71 5.31 0.35 -2.91
C LEU A 71 5.78 -0.18 -1.56
N ALA A 72 6.87 0.39 -1.04
CA ALA A 72 7.41 0.06 0.26
C ALA A 72 7.38 1.28 1.19
N PHE A 73 6.98 1.05 2.44
CA PHE A 73 6.90 2.06 3.50
C PHE A 73 7.84 1.68 4.64
N SER A 74 8.70 2.61 5.02
CA SER A 74 9.62 2.41 6.14
C SER A 74 8.96 2.76 7.48
N ILE A 75 9.10 1.89 8.47
CA ILE A 75 8.62 2.11 9.84
C ILE A 75 9.77 2.03 10.86
N SER A 76 9.54 2.45 12.11
CA SER A 76 10.63 2.74 13.06
C SER A 76 11.30 1.50 13.64
N SER A 77 10.61 0.37 13.71
CA SER A 77 11.13 -0.84 14.34
C SER A 77 10.49 -2.12 13.79
N GLU A 78 11.16 -3.26 14.01
CA GLU A 78 10.63 -4.60 13.72
C GLU A 78 9.32 -4.88 14.49
N SER A 79 9.22 -4.40 15.74
CA SER A 79 8.01 -4.55 16.55
C SER A 79 6.80 -3.79 15.98
N GLU A 80 7.03 -2.64 15.34
CA GLU A 80 5.96 -1.90 14.64
C GLU A 80 5.54 -2.64 13.35
N VAL A 81 6.47 -3.31 12.65
CA VAL A 81 6.13 -4.21 11.52
C VAL A 81 5.21 -5.34 11.99
N ASP A 82 5.56 -6.04 13.08
CA ASP A 82 4.76 -7.13 13.64
C ASP A 82 3.35 -6.66 14.07
N SER A 83 3.27 -5.48 14.69
CA SER A 83 2.00 -4.91 15.14
C SER A 83 1.08 -4.62 13.95
N LEU A 84 1.59 -3.94 12.91
CA LEU A 84 0.81 -3.64 11.71
C LEU A 84 0.41 -4.90 10.94
N ARG A 85 1.32 -5.88 10.83
CA ARG A 85 1.02 -7.18 10.24
C ARG A 85 -0.17 -7.84 10.94
N SER A 86 -0.14 -7.92 12.26
CA SER A 86 -1.23 -8.54 13.04
C SER A 86 -2.57 -7.85 12.80
N GLU A 87 -2.58 -6.52 12.72
CA GLU A 87 -3.80 -5.74 12.50
C GLU A 87 -4.34 -5.90 11.07
N LEU A 88 -3.48 -5.81 10.06
CA LEU A 88 -3.86 -5.93 8.66
C LEU A 88 -4.36 -7.35 8.34
N LEU A 89 -3.75 -8.38 8.93
CA LEU A 89 -4.25 -9.76 8.81
C LEU A 89 -5.68 -9.90 9.37
N LYS A 90 -6.01 -9.21 10.47
CA LYS A 90 -7.38 -9.20 11.03
C LYS A 90 -8.37 -8.48 10.11
N SER A 91 -7.92 -7.51 9.32
CA SER A 91 -8.76 -6.87 8.28
C SER A 91 -8.88 -7.69 7.00
N GLY A 92 -8.23 -8.87 6.93
CA GLY A 92 -8.38 -9.81 5.81
C GLY A 92 -7.51 -9.49 4.59
N VAL A 93 -6.39 -8.78 4.76
CA VAL A 93 -5.44 -8.60 3.65
C VAL A 93 -4.82 -9.93 3.22
N THR A 94 -4.46 -10.04 1.95
CA THR A 94 -3.70 -11.19 1.45
C THR A 94 -2.23 -11.00 1.79
N GLU A 95 -1.70 -11.77 2.74
CA GLU A 95 -0.27 -11.84 3.01
C GLU A 95 0.48 -12.57 1.88
N LEU A 96 1.68 -12.08 1.57
CA LEU A 96 2.60 -12.66 0.59
C LEU A 96 3.82 -13.24 1.31
N TYR A 97 4.22 -14.44 0.89
CA TYR A 97 5.39 -15.14 1.41
C TYR A 97 5.36 -15.42 2.94
N PRO A 98 4.23 -15.87 3.52
CA PRO A 98 4.10 -16.05 4.98
C PRO A 98 5.16 -16.99 5.57
N GLU A 99 5.55 -18.03 4.84
CA GLU A 99 6.61 -18.99 5.21
C GLU A 99 8.03 -18.38 5.24
N LEU A 100 8.22 -17.21 4.63
CA LEU A 100 9.49 -16.48 4.62
C LEU A 100 9.44 -15.23 5.50
N TYR A 101 8.31 -14.92 6.15
CA TYR A 101 8.22 -13.79 7.07
C TYR A 101 9.19 -13.97 8.26
N PRO A 102 9.95 -12.94 8.68
CA PRO A 102 9.96 -11.55 8.17
C PRO A 102 11.04 -11.25 7.11
N HIS A 103 11.72 -12.27 6.57
CA HIS A 103 12.94 -12.12 5.76
C HIS A 103 12.76 -12.49 4.28
N ALA A 104 11.55 -12.35 3.74
CA ALA A 104 11.29 -12.61 2.32
C ALA A 104 12.10 -11.69 1.38
N GLY A 105 12.54 -10.52 1.86
CA GLY A 105 13.43 -9.59 1.14
C GLY A 105 14.93 -9.86 1.32
N GLY A 106 15.31 -10.85 2.13
CA GLY A 106 16.70 -11.18 2.47
C GLY A 106 16.99 -11.17 3.97
N ALA A 107 18.14 -11.73 4.37
CA ALA A 107 18.47 -11.98 5.78
C ALA A 107 18.53 -10.72 6.66
N ASN A 108 18.89 -9.56 6.09
CA ASN A 108 18.97 -8.28 6.81
C ASN A 108 17.78 -7.36 6.48
N HIS A 109 16.65 -7.94 6.05
CA HIS A 109 15.49 -7.20 5.58
C HIS A 109 14.26 -7.67 6.34
N TYR A 110 13.89 -6.95 7.41
CA TYR A 110 12.72 -7.27 8.22
C TYR A 110 11.49 -6.56 7.64
N ALA A 111 10.65 -7.31 6.92
CA ALA A 111 9.51 -6.74 6.21
C ALA A 111 8.28 -7.65 6.15
N PHE A 112 7.12 -7.00 6.12
CA PHE A 112 5.82 -7.60 5.85
C PHE A 112 5.39 -7.27 4.42
N PHE A 113 5.09 -8.31 3.62
CA PHE A 113 4.60 -8.18 2.25
C PHE A 113 3.13 -8.61 2.17
N PHE A 114 2.31 -7.82 1.48
CA PHE A 114 0.87 -8.07 1.34
C PHE A 114 0.31 -7.42 0.07
N GLU A 115 -0.95 -7.68 -0.23
CA GLU A 115 -1.64 -7.07 -1.37
C GLU A 115 -2.68 -6.03 -0.92
N ASP A 116 -2.81 -4.97 -1.71
CA ASP A 116 -3.97 -4.08 -1.68
C ASP A 116 -5.18 -4.71 -2.41
N PRO A 117 -6.36 -4.06 -2.41
CA PRO A 117 -7.55 -4.59 -3.11
C PRO A 117 -7.38 -4.80 -4.63
N ASP A 118 -6.42 -4.11 -5.25
CA ASP A 118 -6.11 -4.17 -6.67
C ASP A 118 -4.91 -5.11 -6.98
N ARG A 119 -4.39 -5.83 -5.98
CA ARG A 119 -3.23 -6.74 -6.06
C ARG A 119 -1.88 -6.05 -6.29
N ILE A 120 -1.81 -4.73 -6.06
CA ILE A 120 -0.55 -4.02 -5.89
C ILE A 120 0.12 -4.61 -4.65
N LYS A 121 1.36 -5.05 -4.81
CA LYS A 121 2.14 -5.53 -3.67
C LYS A 121 2.53 -4.33 -2.82
N LEU A 122 2.30 -4.42 -1.52
CA LEU A 122 2.73 -3.45 -0.53
C LEU A 122 3.74 -4.09 0.41
N GLU A 123 4.64 -3.28 0.90
CA GLU A 123 5.70 -3.68 1.80
C GLU A 123 5.78 -2.69 2.98
N ILE A 124 5.82 -3.20 4.19
CA ILE A 124 6.19 -2.43 5.40
C ILE A 124 7.52 -2.99 5.88
N VAL A 125 8.54 -2.15 5.97
CA VAL A 125 9.92 -2.54 6.30
C VAL A 125 10.45 -1.75 7.48
N ALA A 126 11.11 -2.41 8.43
CA ALA A 126 11.77 -1.74 9.54
C ALA A 126 12.99 -0.95 9.02
N LYS A 127 13.17 0.29 9.52
CA LYS A 127 14.42 1.02 9.30
C LYS A 127 15.56 0.31 10.03
N ASN A 128 16.71 0.20 9.35
CA ASN A 128 17.97 -0.23 9.96
C ASN A 128 18.41 0.74 11.07
#